data_AF-A0A972LCC8-F1
#
_entry.id   AF-A0A972LCC8-F1
#
_cell.length_a   1.000
_cell.length_b   1.000
_cell.length_c   1.000
_cell.angle_alpha   90.00
_cell.angle_beta   90.00
_cell.angle_gamma   90.00
#
_symmetry.space_group_name_H-M   'P 1'
#
loop_
_entity.id
_entity.type
_entity.pdbx_description
1 polymer ?
#
loop_
_entity_poly.entity_id
_entity_poly.type
_entity_poly.pdbx_seq_one_letter_code
_entity_poly.pdbx_strand_id
1 'polypeptide(L)'
;DSAALDYTICHKTRHGDHDVDVHLGDCDLADKDVVIIDDIASTGQTLATAARNAQSAGVASISCMVTHSLLDSKGEQSLRNSGVKQIWSSDSISHPSNAIQLAELLATAL
;
A
#
# COMPACT_ATOMS: atom_id res chain seq x y z
N ASP A 1 -0.34 14.44 -18.30
CA ASP A 1 0.74 14.75 -17.34
C ASP A 1 0.74 13.77 -16.18
N SER A 2 1.45 12.66 -16.33
CA SER A 2 1.82 11.82 -15.19
C SER A 2 2.93 12.56 -14.44
N ALA A 3 2.72 12.89 -13.17
CA ALA A 3 3.81 13.32 -12.31
C ALA A 3 4.93 12.27 -12.41
N ALA A 4 6.11 12.65 -12.91
CA ALA A 4 7.25 11.75 -13.02
C ALA A 4 7.82 11.52 -11.62
N LEU A 5 7.21 10.61 -10.87
CA LEU A 5 7.67 10.16 -9.57
C LEU A 5 8.64 8.99 -9.74
N ASP A 6 9.71 9.00 -8.95
CA ASP A 6 10.59 7.84 -8.82
C ASP A 6 9.79 6.65 -8.27
N TYR A 7 10.04 5.46 -8.80
CA TYR A 7 9.42 4.24 -8.31
C TYR A 7 10.40 3.08 -8.30
N THR A 8 10.11 2.10 -7.45
CA THR A 8 10.75 0.78 -7.48
C THR A 8 9.69 -0.29 -7.27
N ILE A 9 10.04 -1.55 -7.55
CA ILE A 9 9.13 -2.68 -7.38
C ILE A 9 9.61 -3.51 -6.19
N CYS A 10 8.70 -3.79 -5.26
CA CYS A 10 8.98 -4.68 -4.15
C CYS A 10 8.87 -6.15 -4.60
N HIS A 11 9.78 -7.00 -4.14
CA HIS A 11 9.72 -8.43 -4.37
C HIS A 11 9.15 -9.15 -3.14
N LYS A 12 7.98 -9.76 -3.32
CA LYS A 12 7.27 -10.52 -2.28
C LYS A 12 7.61 -12.01 -2.40
N THR A 13 8.08 -12.59 -1.29
CA THR A 13 8.27 -14.05 -1.15
C THR A 13 7.33 -14.57 -0.07
N ARG A 14 6.57 -15.62 -0.38
CA ARG A 14 5.62 -16.23 0.55
C ARG A 14 6.16 -17.58 1.02
N HIS A 15 6.37 -17.71 2.33
CA HIS A 15 6.79 -18.95 2.99
C HIS A 15 5.60 -19.71 3.61
N GLY A 16 4.43 -19.07 3.71
CA GLY A 16 3.16 -19.66 4.10
C GLY A 16 2.02 -18.64 4.07
N ASP A 17 0.85 -18.98 4.61
CA ASP A 17 -0.30 -18.06 4.59
C ASP A 17 -0.04 -16.76 5.38
N HIS A 18 0.78 -16.84 6.43
CA HIS A 18 1.12 -15.74 7.33
C HIS A 18 2.59 -15.33 7.33
N ASP A 19 3.44 -16.04 6.58
CA ASP A 19 4.88 -15.80 6.54
C ASP A 19 5.25 -15.21 5.17
N VAL A 20 5.52 -13.90 5.17
CA VAL A 20 5.73 -13.10 3.96
C VAL A 20 6.92 -12.17 4.18
N ASP A 21 7.93 -12.35 3.32
CA ASP A 21 9.04 -11.44 3.19
C ASP A 21 8.81 -10.47 2.03
N VAL A 22 9.21 -9.21 2.22
CA VAL A 22 9.13 -8.18 1.19
C VAL A 22 10.49 -7.51 1.07
N HIS A 23 11.16 -7.67 -0.06
CA HIS A 23 12.37 -6.93 -0.38
C HIS A 23 12.01 -5.66 -1.13
N LEU A 24 12.47 -4.52 -0.62
CA LEU A 24 12.40 -3.27 -1.37
C LEU A 24 13.35 -3.35 -2.55
N GLY A 25 12.94 -2.83 -3.71
CA GLY A 25 13.85 -2.70 -4.84
C GLY A 25 14.87 -1.57 -4.61
N ASP A 26 15.87 -1.51 -5.48
CA ASP A 26 16.96 -0.53 -5.36
C ASP A 26 16.42 0.88 -5.60
N CYS A 27 16.28 1.65 -4.51
CA CYS A 27 15.93 3.07 -4.55
C CYS A 27 16.41 3.76 -3.26
N ASP A 28 16.79 5.02 -3.38
CA ASP A 28 17.06 5.86 -2.21
C ASP A 28 15.73 6.38 -1.65
N LEU A 29 15.42 5.92 -0.45
CA LEU A 29 14.18 6.23 0.28
C LEU A 29 14.39 7.22 1.42
N ALA A 30 15.65 7.53 1.77
CA ALA A 30 15.95 8.37 2.92
C ALA A 30 15.32 9.76 2.76
N ASP A 31 14.65 10.23 3.82
CA ASP A 31 13.97 11.52 3.89
C ASP A 31 12.87 11.74 2.83
N LYS A 32 12.40 10.68 2.15
CA LYS A 32 11.32 10.76 1.15
C LYS A 32 9.95 10.42 1.71
N ASP A 33 8.92 11.05 1.17
CA ASP A 33 7.53 10.62 1.33
C ASP A 33 7.23 9.48 0.34
N VAL A 34 6.82 8.31 0.85
CA VAL A 34 6.59 7.13 0.01
C VAL A 34 5.14 6.70 0.03
N VAL A 35 4.67 6.25 -1.14
CA VAL A 35 3.36 5.60 -1.29
C VAL A 35 3.59 4.16 -1.71
N ILE A 36 3.15 3.22 -0.88
CA ILE A 36 3.17 1.79 -1.19
C ILE A 36 1.86 1.46 -1.91
N ILE A 37 1.95 0.86 -3.09
CA ILE A 37 0.80 0.56 -3.94
C ILE A 37 0.68 -0.94 -4.14
N ASP A 38 -0.53 -1.49 -3.98
CA ASP A 38 -0.85 -2.89 -4.27
C ASP A 38 -2.26 -2.99 -4.87
N ASP A 39 -2.61 -4.11 -5.50
CA ASP A 39 -3.96 -4.31 -6.04
C ASP A 39 -4.98 -4.58 -4.93
N ILE A 40 -4.66 -5.49 -4.01
CA ILE A 40 -5.56 -6.01 -2.98
C ILE A 40 -4.86 -5.96 -1.61
N ALA A 41 -5.49 -5.29 -0.65
CA ALA A 41 -5.14 -5.44 0.77
C ALA A 41 -6.15 -6.35 1.46
N SER A 42 -5.77 -7.60 1.76
CA SER A 42 -6.61 -8.53 2.53
C SER A 42 -6.26 -8.51 4.03
N THR A 43 -5.19 -9.18 4.46
CA THR A 43 -4.76 -9.16 5.87
C THR A 43 -3.86 -7.96 6.20
N GLY A 44 -3.38 -7.24 5.18
CA GLY A 44 -2.43 -6.13 5.33
C GLY A 44 -0.98 -6.53 5.58
N GLN A 45 -0.65 -7.82 5.70
CA GLN A 45 0.70 -8.26 6.08
C GLN A 45 1.79 -7.83 5.08
N THR A 46 1.56 -8.00 3.78
CA THR A 46 2.50 -7.56 2.74
C THR A 46 2.83 -6.08 2.87
N LEU A 47 1.80 -5.24 2.92
CA LEU A 47 1.93 -3.78 3.04
C LEU A 47 2.60 -3.39 4.36
N ALA A 48 2.27 -4.06 5.48
CA ALA A 48 2.88 -3.79 6.78
C ALA A 48 4.37 -4.17 6.81
N THR A 49 4.77 -5.27 6.17
CA THR A 49 6.19 -5.66 6.03
C THR A 49 6.93 -4.66 5.15
N ALA A 50 6.36 -4.28 4.01
CA ALA A 50 6.93 -3.25 3.14
C ALA A 50 7.12 -1.92 3.89
N ALA A 51 6.11 -1.49 4.66
CA ALA A 51 6.16 -0.26 5.46
C ALA A 51 7.26 -0.31 6.53
N ARG A 52 7.39 -1.42 7.28
CA ARG A 52 8.49 -1.59 8.25
C ARG A 52 9.87 -1.52 7.59
N ASN A 53 10.02 -2.12 6.42
CA ASN A 53 11.27 -2.10 5.68
C ASN A 53 11.58 -0.69 5.17
N ALA A 54 10.58 0.03 4.67
CA ALA A 54 10.73 1.42 4.23
C ALA A 54 11.07 2.34 5.42
N GLN A 55 10.42 2.15 6.57
CA GLN A 55 10.73 2.86 7.80
C GLN A 55 12.19 2.63 8.24
N SER A 56 12.67 1.39 8.14
CA SER A 56 14.06 1.04 8.44
C SER A 56 15.06 1.68 7.46
N ALA A 57 14.61 2.03 6.26
CA ALA A 57 15.38 2.75 5.24
C ALA A 57 15.37 4.28 5.42
N GLY A 58 14.68 4.83 6.43
CA GLY A 58 14.75 6.24 6.78
C GLY A 58 13.78 7.17 6.04
N VAL A 59 12.66 6.64 5.53
CA VAL A 59 11.60 7.46 4.90
C VAL A 59 11.02 8.52 5.84
N ALA A 60 10.63 9.68 5.29
CA ALA A 60 9.98 10.76 6.03
C ALA A 60 8.51 10.44 6.37
N SER A 61 7.80 9.79 5.45
CA SER A 61 6.44 9.31 5.70
C SER A 61 6.05 8.14 4.79
N ILE A 62 5.06 7.37 5.24
CA ILE A 62 4.54 6.21 4.52
C ILE A 62 3.03 6.36 4.40
N SER A 63 2.51 6.22 3.18
CA SER A 63 1.10 6.03 2.89
C SER A 63 0.90 4.76 2.07
N CYS A 64 -0.28 4.16 2.15
CA CYS A 64 -0.65 3.01 1.33
C CYS A 64 -1.84 3.36 0.44
N MET A 65 -1.82 2.86 -0.79
CA MET A 65 -2.94 2.93 -1.72
C MET A 65 -3.22 1.56 -2.32
N VAL A 66 -4.47 1.12 -2.29
CA VAL A 66 -4.88 -0.15 -2.90
C VAL A 66 -6.11 -0.02 -3.76
N THR A 67 -6.25 -0.88 -4.77
CA THR A 67 -7.50 -0.89 -5.55
C THR A 67 -8.63 -1.46 -4.69
N HIS A 68 -8.46 -2.65 -4.14
CA HIS A 68 -9.46 -3.37 -3.37
C HIS A 68 -9.04 -3.50 -1.90
N SER A 69 -9.66 -2.73 -1.01
CA SER A 69 -9.46 -2.91 0.44
C SER A 69 -10.44 -3.95 0.98
N LEU A 70 -9.91 -5.10 1.38
CA LEU A 70 -10.60 -6.15 2.14
C LEU A 70 -10.12 -6.17 3.61
N LEU A 71 -9.44 -5.10 4.05
CA LEU A 71 -8.94 -4.98 5.40
C LEU A 71 -10.10 -5.00 6.40
N ASP A 72 -9.89 -5.72 7.50
CA ASP A 72 -10.68 -5.53 8.71
C ASP A 72 -9.98 -4.52 9.63
N SER A 73 -10.61 -4.22 10.77
CA SER A 73 -10.06 -3.30 11.76
C SER A 73 -8.68 -3.73 12.29
N LYS A 74 -8.40 -5.04 12.32
CA LYS A 74 -7.11 -5.57 12.74
C LYS A 74 -6.04 -5.33 11.67
N GLY A 75 -6.36 -5.54 10.40
CA GLY A 75 -5.51 -5.24 9.26
C GLY A 75 -5.16 -3.76 9.20
N GLU A 76 -6.15 -2.88 9.34
CA GLU A 76 -5.93 -1.43 9.41
C GLU A 76 -4.99 -1.05 10.57
N GLN A 77 -5.25 -1.57 11.77
CA GLN A 77 -4.40 -1.29 12.93
C GLN A 77 -2.97 -1.81 12.72
N SER A 78 -2.82 -2.96 12.06
CA SER A 78 -1.49 -3.50 11.74
C SER A 78 -0.71 -2.58 10.80
N LEU A 79 -1.37 -1.95 9.83
CA LEU A 79 -0.73 -0.96 8.95
C LEU A 79 -0.33 0.29 9.71
N ARG A 80 -1.22 0.82 10.55
CA ARG A 80 -0.91 1.99 11.39
C ARG A 80 0.29 1.73 12.30
N ASN A 81 0.34 0.55 12.92
CA ASN A 81 1.45 0.12 13.77
C ASN A 81 2.77 -0.06 12.99
N SER A 82 2.71 -0.25 11.66
CA SER A 82 3.90 -0.32 10.79
C SER A 82 4.39 1.05 10.29
N GLY A 83 3.80 2.16 10.77
CA GLY A 83 4.20 3.52 10.40
C GLY A 83 3.41 4.14 9.24
N VAL A 84 2.40 3.42 8.71
CA VAL A 84 1.51 3.96 7.66
C VAL A 84 0.61 5.05 8.25
N LYS A 85 0.70 6.26 7.69
CA LYS A 85 -0.10 7.42 8.11
C LYS A 85 -1.46 7.46 7.44
N GLN A 86 -1.52 7.15 6.15
CA GLN A 86 -2.74 7.18 5.34
C GLN A 86 -2.95 5.86 4.61
N ILE A 87 -4.22 5.44 4.52
CA ILE A 87 -4.66 4.28 3.76
C ILE A 87 -5.75 4.78 2.82
N TRP A 88 -5.53 4.63 1.51
CA TRP A 88 -6.49 5.01 0.48
C TRP A 88 -6.90 3.78 -0.32
N SER A 89 -8.17 3.72 -0.68
CA SER A 89 -8.67 2.72 -1.61
C SER A 89 -9.62 3.29 -2.66
N SER A 90 -9.88 2.51 -3.69
CA SER A 90 -11.04 2.76 -4.54
C SER A 90 -12.34 2.33 -3.86
N ASP A 91 -13.47 2.77 -4.39
CA ASP A 91 -14.82 2.36 -3.99
C ASP A 91 -15.28 1.00 -4.56
N SER A 92 -14.39 0.24 -5.20
CA SER A 92 -14.68 -1.12 -5.69
C SER A 92 -15.19 -2.08 -4.60
N ILE A 93 -14.77 -1.86 -3.35
CA ILE A 93 -15.29 -2.53 -2.15
C ILE A 93 -15.66 -1.43 -1.15
N SER A 94 -16.82 -1.54 -0.51
CA SER A 94 -17.23 -0.57 0.52
C SER A 94 -16.28 -0.63 1.72
N HIS A 95 -15.52 0.43 1.94
CA HIS A 95 -14.53 0.50 3.01
C HIS A 95 -14.32 1.96 3.48
N PRO A 96 -14.02 2.23 4.77
CA PRO A 96 -13.79 3.60 5.25
C PRO A 96 -12.62 4.35 4.60
N SER A 97 -11.70 3.64 3.93
CA SER A 97 -10.56 4.23 3.22
C SER A 97 -10.87 4.68 1.79
N ASN A 98 -12.10 4.51 1.30
CA ASN A 98 -12.48 4.83 -0.07
C ASN A 98 -12.26 6.32 -0.35
N ALA A 99 -11.29 6.61 -1.22
CA ALA A 99 -10.88 7.95 -1.62
C ALA A 99 -10.96 8.16 -3.14
N ILE A 100 -11.07 7.08 -3.91
CA ILE A 100 -11.08 7.10 -5.38
C ILE A 100 -12.39 6.46 -5.87
N GLN A 101 -13.21 7.23 -6.59
CA GLN A 101 -14.49 6.74 -7.14
C GLN A 101 -14.26 6.13 -8.53
N LEU A 102 -14.77 4.91 -8.77
CA LEU A 102 -14.61 4.21 -10.04
C LEU A 102 -15.77 4.44 -11.01
N ALA A 103 -16.89 5.00 -10.56
CA ALA A 103 -18.11 5.11 -11.36
C ALA A 103 -17.89 5.79 -12.73
N GLU A 104 -17.20 6.93 -12.77
CA GLU A 104 -16.91 7.63 -14.03
C GLU A 104 -15.98 6.83 -14.93
N LEU A 105 -14.92 6.23 -14.37
CA LEU A 105 -13.97 5.41 -15.12
C LEU A 105 -14.68 4.22 -15.79
N LEU A 106 -15.54 3.53 -15.05
CA LEU A 106 -16.32 2.39 -15.56
C LEU A 106 -17.35 2.84 -16.59
N ALA A 107 -18.03 3.97 -16.38
CA ALA A 107 -18.99 4.51 -17.33
C ALA A 107 -18.37 4.84 -18.69
N THR A 108 -17.10 5.24 -18.72
CA THR A 108 -16.37 5.50 -19.98
C THR A 108 -15.86 4.24 -20.68
N ALA A 109 -15.81 3.10 -19.99
CA ALA A 109 -15.28 1.84 -20.52
C ALA A 109 -16.36 0.90 -21.09
N LEU A 110 -17.64 1.19 -20.80
CA LEU A 110 -18.83 0.48 -21.29
C LEU A 110 -19.41 1.17 -22.54
#